data_AF-A0AAJ4X8M3-F1
#
_entry.id   AF-A0AAJ4X8M3-F1
#
_cell.length_a   1.000
_cell.length_b   1.000
_cell.length_c   1.000
_cell.angle_alpha   90.00
_cell.angle_beta   90.00
_cell.angle_gamma   90.00
#
_symmetry.space_group_name_H-M   'P 1'
#
loop_
_entity.id
_entity.type
_entity.pdbx_description
1 polymer ?
#
loop_
_entity_poly.entity_id
_entity_poly.type
_entity_poly.pdbx_seq_one_letter_code
_entity_poly.pdbx_strand_id
1 'polypeptide(L)'
;MLSIKNVIHTINKALGPFFIKGEGGNFVLSAYKSSGTYRLTVSEFSSDAYNDYGNDGETVKVVKWFSDYWLFVELNFKYPKGVLLTVSVFQGEEDDNYKNQLFRAEWDDYGDNNMNHPQPHWHFLRNRNIDDTVSDFVEFVSSEFGDSFTDMIAEEKRRSVDLSKFHFAMNADWNNTDRHIHLIDNEKTLGRWFGGLLAYLRTELKFIDSRRGM
;
A
#
# COMPACT_ATOMS: atom_id res chain seq x y z
N MET A 1 -21.29 1.21 17.17
CA MET A 1 -19.91 1.74 17.05
C MET A 1 -19.01 0.53 17.00
N LEU A 2 -18.14 0.44 15.99
CA LEU A 2 -17.24 -0.71 15.87
C LEU A 2 -16.40 -0.84 17.13
N SER A 3 -16.24 -2.06 17.62
CA SER A 3 -15.30 -2.33 18.70
C SER A 3 -13.90 -2.31 18.13
N ILE A 4 -13.07 -1.33 18.54
CA ILE A 4 -11.66 -1.24 18.14
C ILE A 4 -10.98 -2.60 18.30
N LYS A 5 -11.17 -3.26 19.46
CA LYS A 5 -10.60 -4.59 19.73
C LYS A 5 -11.04 -5.64 18.70
N ASN A 6 -12.32 -5.65 18.31
CA ASN A 6 -12.85 -6.62 17.36
C ASN A 6 -12.35 -6.34 15.94
N VAL A 7 -12.25 -5.06 15.55
CA VAL A 7 -11.69 -4.66 14.26
C VAL A 7 -10.23 -5.11 14.17
N ILE A 8 -9.40 -4.78 15.17
CA ILE A 8 -7.98 -5.15 15.20
C ILE A 8 -7.82 -6.68 15.15
N HIS A 9 -8.61 -7.42 15.94
CA HIS A 9 -8.60 -8.88 15.88
C HIS A 9 -8.96 -9.41 14.48
N THR A 10 -9.95 -8.82 13.84
CA THR A 10 -10.44 -9.24 12.52
C THR A 10 -9.42 -8.95 11.42
N ILE A 11 -8.80 -7.76 11.43
CA ILE A 11 -7.73 -7.38 10.51
C ILE A 11 -6.52 -8.31 10.68
N ASN A 12 -6.08 -8.55 11.91
CA ASN A 12 -4.96 -9.47 12.18
C ASN A 12 -5.26 -10.89 11.72
N LYS A 13 -6.49 -11.38 11.89
CA LYS A 13 -6.91 -12.67 11.35
C LYS A 13 -6.86 -12.71 9.83
N ALA A 14 -7.28 -11.62 9.16
CA ALA A 14 -7.23 -11.50 7.71
C ALA A 14 -5.80 -11.42 7.16
N LEU A 15 -4.84 -10.91 7.93
CA LEU A 15 -3.40 -10.89 7.57
C LEU A 15 -2.76 -12.29 7.57
N GLY A 16 -3.23 -13.20 8.42
CA GLY A 16 -2.58 -14.49 8.68
C GLY A 16 -2.14 -15.28 7.44
N PRO A 17 -2.97 -15.43 6.39
CA PRO A 17 -2.59 -16.17 5.17
C PRO A 17 -1.50 -15.50 4.32
N PHE A 18 -1.24 -14.22 4.53
CA PHE A 18 -0.37 -13.41 3.66
C PHE A 18 1.07 -13.31 4.16
N PHE A 19 1.31 -13.74 5.40
CA PHE A 19 2.63 -13.73 6.01
C PHE A 19 2.99 -15.15 6.43
N ILE A 20 3.84 -15.78 5.63
CA ILE A 20 4.32 -17.14 5.88
C ILE A 20 5.60 -17.04 6.70
N LYS A 21 5.66 -17.80 7.80
CA LYS A 21 6.87 -18.00 8.60
C LYS A 21 7.99 -18.53 7.69
N GLY A 22 8.91 -17.66 7.26
CA GLY A 22 10.03 -17.99 6.36
C GLY A 22 10.21 -17.09 5.13
N GLU A 23 9.19 -16.34 4.71
CA GLU A 23 9.27 -15.31 3.64
C GLU A 23 8.87 -13.91 4.14
N GLY A 24 8.40 -13.81 5.38
CA GLY A 24 8.07 -12.56 6.09
C GLY A 24 7.90 -12.82 7.58
N GLY A 25 8.09 -11.78 8.39
CA GLY A 25 7.99 -11.85 9.85
C GLY A 25 6.57 -12.10 10.38
N ASN A 26 6.44 -12.20 11.71
CA ASN A 26 5.11 -12.14 12.35
C ASN A 26 4.66 -10.67 12.36
N PHE A 27 3.47 -10.39 11.83
CA PHE A 27 2.92 -9.03 11.79
C PHE A 27 1.59 -8.96 12.54
N VAL A 28 1.43 -7.86 13.27
CA VAL A 28 0.23 -7.55 14.04
C VAL A 28 -0.02 -6.06 13.90
N LEU A 29 -1.26 -5.65 13.73
CA LEU A 29 -1.64 -4.25 13.81
C LEU A 29 -1.59 -3.81 15.29
N SER A 30 -0.74 -2.84 15.61
CA SER A 30 -0.51 -2.31 16.96
C SER A 30 -0.72 -0.81 17.01
N ALA A 31 -1.07 -0.28 18.19
CA ALA A 31 -1.26 1.15 18.38
C ALA A 31 -0.01 1.95 18.01
N TYR A 32 -0.18 3.08 17.32
CA TYR A 32 0.90 3.95 16.86
C TYR A 32 0.68 5.39 17.33
N LYS A 33 1.62 5.90 18.15
CA LYS A 33 1.78 7.29 18.67
C LYS A 33 0.54 7.98 19.29
N SER A 34 -0.61 8.01 18.63
CA SER A 34 -1.86 8.64 19.03
C SER A 34 -2.94 7.64 19.47
N SER A 35 -3.95 8.12 20.21
CA SER A 35 -5.16 7.34 20.49
C SER A 35 -5.95 7.14 19.18
N GLY A 36 -6.12 5.87 18.76
CA GLY A 36 -6.99 5.53 17.63
C GLY A 36 -6.26 5.22 16.32
N THR A 37 -4.94 5.38 16.23
CA THR A 37 -4.16 4.97 15.05
C THR A 37 -3.45 3.66 15.31
N TYR A 38 -3.51 2.74 14.35
CA TYR A 38 -2.88 1.43 14.41
C TYR A 38 -2.12 1.16 13.12
N ARG A 39 -0.86 0.74 13.22
CA ARG A 39 0.01 0.38 12.08
C ARG A 39 0.52 -1.05 12.25
N LEU A 40 0.95 -1.69 11.17
CA LEU A 40 1.66 -2.97 11.27
C LEU A 40 2.89 -2.79 12.17
N THR A 41 3.02 -3.64 13.18
CA THR A 41 4.22 -3.72 13.99
C THR A 41 5.38 -4.17 13.11
N VAL A 42 6.48 -3.45 13.24
CA VAL A 42 7.72 -3.66 12.51
C VAL A 42 8.33 -5.00 12.93
N SER A 43 8.56 -5.90 11.96
CA SER A 43 9.30 -7.15 12.16
C SER A 43 10.80 -6.97 11.90
N GLU A 44 11.61 -8.02 12.11
CA GLU A 44 13.02 -8.05 11.67
C GLU A 44 13.18 -7.74 10.16
N PHE A 45 12.17 -8.05 9.36
CA PHE A 45 12.12 -7.77 7.92
C PHE A 45 11.31 -6.50 7.65
N SER A 46 11.95 -5.36 7.89
CA SER A 46 11.38 -4.04 7.62
C SER A 46 12.38 -3.12 6.94
N SER A 47 11.87 -2.11 6.25
CA SER A 47 12.68 -1.11 5.58
C SER A 47 12.02 0.27 5.67
N ASP A 48 12.77 1.32 5.40
CA ASP A 48 12.24 2.66 5.26
C ASP A 48 11.61 2.84 3.87
N ALA A 49 10.52 3.61 3.83
CA ALA A 49 9.89 4.02 2.59
C ALA A 49 9.27 5.40 2.77
N TYR A 50 9.09 6.14 1.68
CA TYR A 50 8.34 7.39 1.71
C TYR A 50 6.89 7.13 1.29
N ASN A 51 5.95 7.30 2.22
CA ASN A 51 4.52 7.18 1.95
C ASN A 51 3.98 8.54 1.48
N ASP A 52 3.76 8.67 0.19
CA ASP A 52 3.32 9.87 -0.52
C ASP A 52 1.79 9.98 -0.54
N TYR A 53 1.24 10.96 0.16
CA TYR A 53 -0.18 11.30 0.20
C TYR A 53 -0.62 12.26 -0.93
N GLY A 54 0.25 12.54 -1.90
CA GLY A 54 0.01 13.38 -3.08
C GLY A 54 0.35 14.84 -2.87
N ASN A 55 -0.04 15.42 -1.73
CA ASN A 55 0.28 16.81 -1.34
C ASN A 55 1.27 16.89 -0.17
N ASP A 56 1.51 15.77 0.51
CA ASP A 56 2.39 15.63 1.66
C ASP A 56 2.84 14.16 1.74
N GLY A 57 3.76 13.83 2.63
CA GLY A 57 4.17 12.46 2.85
C GLY A 57 5.06 12.32 4.07
N GLU A 58 5.25 11.09 4.51
CA GLU A 58 6.10 10.80 5.66
C GLU A 58 6.99 9.57 5.39
N THR A 59 8.16 9.55 6.03
CA THR A 59 8.95 8.33 6.10
C THR A 59 8.26 7.33 7.04
N VAL A 60 7.94 6.15 6.52
CA VAL A 60 7.31 5.06 7.26
C VAL A 60 8.20 3.82 7.27
N LYS A 61 7.99 2.96 8.26
CA LYS A 61 8.49 1.59 8.23
C LYS A 61 7.50 0.70 7.48
N VAL A 62 7.98 0.03 6.45
CA VAL A 62 7.23 -0.97 5.68
C VAL A 62 7.70 -2.37 6.02
N VAL A 63 6.84 -3.36 5.80
CA VAL A 63 7.14 -4.74 6.11
C VAL A 63 7.29 -5.58 4.84
N LYS A 64 8.23 -6.53 4.85
CA LYS A 64 8.40 -7.46 3.74
C LYS A 64 7.13 -8.29 3.54
N TRP A 65 6.61 -8.34 2.31
CA TRP A 65 5.40 -9.08 1.99
C TRP A 65 5.67 -10.34 1.17
N PHE A 66 6.16 -10.20 -0.06
CA PHE A 66 6.64 -11.28 -0.92
C PHE A 66 7.43 -10.69 -2.10
N SER A 67 8.30 -11.47 -2.76
CA SER A 67 9.16 -10.97 -3.85
C SER A 67 9.90 -9.70 -3.39
N ASP A 68 9.98 -8.68 -4.22
CA ASP A 68 10.44 -7.32 -4.00
C ASP A 68 9.31 -6.38 -3.51
N TYR A 69 8.16 -6.92 -3.07
CA TYR A 69 7.04 -6.12 -2.56
C TYR A 69 7.01 -6.00 -1.04
N TRP A 70 6.60 -4.80 -0.62
CA TRP A 70 6.50 -4.39 0.78
C TRP A 70 5.14 -3.78 1.05
N LEU A 71 4.70 -3.88 2.29
CA LEU A 71 3.37 -3.47 2.70
C LEU A 71 3.44 -2.43 3.83
N PHE A 72 2.57 -1.43 3.73
CA PHE A 72 2.17 -0.58 4.83
C PHE A 72 0.66 -0.71 5.01
N VAL A 73 0.22 -0.91 6.25
CA VAL A 73 -1.20 -0.86 6.61
C VAL A 73 -1.37 0.06 7.80
N GLU A 74 -2.28 1.01 7.67
CA GLU A 74 -2.72 1.89 8.74
C GLU A 74 -4.23 1.81 8.89
N LEU A 75 -4.68 1.79 10.14
CA LEU A 75 -6.08 1.91 10.51
C LEU A 75 -6.24 3.07 11.48
N ASN A 76 -7.08 4.02 11.13
CA ASN A 76 -7.35 5.21 11.91
C ASN A 76 -8.83 5.25 12.34
N PHE A 77 -9.07 5.27 13.65
CA PHE A 77 -10.40 5.48 14.22
C PHE A 77 -10.59 6.98 14.50
N LYS A 78 -11.48 7.61 13.74
CA LYS A 78 -11.81 9.03 13.88
C LYS A 78 -12.80 9.27 15.01
N TYR A 79 -12.65 10.39 15.72
CA TYR A 79 -13.58 10.84 16.76
C TYR A 79 -14.57 11.86 16.19
N PRO A 80 -15.89 11.79 16.49
CA PRO A 80 -16.56 10.83 17.38
C PRO A 80 -16.90 9.48 16.73
N LYS A 81 -16.83 9.37 15.39
CA LYS A 81 -17.05 8.14 14.62
C LYS A 81 -16.22 8.19 13.35
N GLY A 82 -15.93 7.01 12.82
CA GLY A 82 -15.35 6.81 11.50
C GLY A 82 -14.13 5.91 11.54
N VAL A 83 -13.90 5.21 10.44
CA VAL A 83 -12.76 4.34 10.23
C VAL A 83 -12.17 4.61 8.87
N LEU A 84 -10.87 4.86 8.85
CA LEU A 84 -10.06 4.90 7.65
C LEU A 84 -9.08 3.73 7.68
N LEU A 85 -9.18 2.86 6.69
CA LEU A 85 -8.19 1.82 6.43
C LEU A 85 -7.38 2.21 5.19
N THR A 86 -6.06 2.22 5.36
CA THR A 86 -5.09 2.55 4.31
C THR A 86 -4.16 1.37 4.08
N VAL A 87 -4.00 0.97 2.81
CA VAL A 87 -3.06 -0.07 2.38
C VAL A 87 -2.18 0.50 1.27
N SER A 88 -0.89 0.64 1.53
CA SER A 88 0.09 1.04 0.51
C SER A 88 1.00 -0.14 0.16
N VAL A 89 1.24 -0.34 -1.12
CA VAL A 89 2.20 -1.33 -1.63
C VAL A 89 3.43 -0.60 -2.17
N PHE A 90 4.59 -1.12 -1.83
CA PHE A 90 5.88 -0.61 -2.26
C PHE A 90 6.68 -1.69 -2.96
N GLN A 91 7.65 -1.28 -3.78
CA GLN A 91 8.59 -2.15 -4.48
C GLN A 91 10.03 -1.75 -4.14
N GLY A 92 10.91 -2.75 -4.02
CA GLY A 92 12.35 -2.57 -3.92
C GLY A 92 13.05 -3.82 -3.38
N GLU A 93 14.33 -3.93 -3.67
CA GLU A 93 15.21 -4.98 -3.14
C GLU A 93 15.41 -4.81 -1.64
N GLU A 94 15.91 -5.82 -0.94
CA GLU A 94 16.04 -5.76 0.53
C GLU A 94 17.02 -4.67 1.00
N ASP A 95 18.10 -4.49 0.25
CA ASP A 95 19.19 -3.55 0.52
C ASP A 95 18.92 -2.11 0.04
N ASP A 96 17.83 -1.86 -0.71
CA ASP A 96 17.48 -0.49 -1.10
C ASP A 96 17.24 0.40 0.13
N ASN A 97 17.80 1.62 0.12
CA ASN A 97 17.64 2.60 1.20
C ASN A 97 16.18 3.01 1.42
N TYR A 98 15.39 3.09 0.33
CA TYR A 98 13.99 3.46 0.35
C TYR A 98 13.19 2.59 -0.62
N LYS A 99 12.02 2.12 -0.18
CA LYS A 99 11.10 1.39 -1.07
C LYS A 99 10.20 2.38 -1.81
N ASN A 100 9.99 2.13 -3.10
CA ASN A 100 9.20 2.98 -3.98
C ASN A 100 7.71 2.67 -3.83
N GLN A 101 6.89 3.68 -3.58
CA GLN A 101 5.45 3.45 -3.44
C GLN A 101 4.80 3.29 -4.81
N LEU A 102 4.09 2.18 -5.00
CA LEU A 102 3.40 1.88 -6.25
C LEU A 102 2.02 2.51 -6.29
N PHE A 103 1.22 2.21 -5.26
CA PHE A 103 -0.16 2.64 -5.16
C PHE A 103 -0.64 2.55 -3.71
N ARG A 104 -1.77 3.20 -3.44
CA ARG A 104 -2.46 3.14 -2.15
C ARG A 104 -3.95 2.91 -2.36
N ALA A 105 -4.50 1.95 -1.64
CA ALA A 105 -5.94 1.74 -1.51
C ALA A 105 -6.41 2.30 -0.17
N GLU A 106 -7.53 3.01 -0.18
CA GLU A 106 -8.15 3.54 1.03
C GLU A 106 -9.63 3.20 1.08
N TRP A 107 -10.11 3.00 2.30
CA TRP A 107 -11.53 2.93 2.59
C TRP A 107 -11.83 3.78 3.82
N ASP A 108 -12.43 4.95 3.58
CA ASP A 108 -12.99 5.85 4.59
C ASP A 108 -14.50 5.67 4.64
N ASP A 109 -15.10 5.48 5.82
CA ASP A 109 -16.56 5.49 5.96
C ASP A 109 -17.13 6.90 6.23
N TYR A 110 -16.27 7.91 6.35
CA TYR A 110 -16.52 9.31 6.72
C TYR A 110 -17.16 9.52 8.09
N GLY A 111 -17.94 8.58 8.62
CA GLY A 111 -18.51 8.57 9.97
C GLY A 111 -19.51 9.70 10.30
N ASP A 112 -19.53 10.76 9.50
CA ASP A 112 -20.25 12.03 9.65
C ASP A 112 -21.38 12.21 8.61
N ASN A 113 -21.64 11.18 7.80
CA ASN A 113 -22.56 11.18 6.65
C ASN A 113 -22.22 12.23 5.56
N ASN A 114 -21.02 12.81 5.58
CA ASN A 114 -20.58 13.76 4.57
C ASN A 114 -19.97 13.01 3.38
N MET A 115 -20.86 12.47 2.54
CA MET A 115 -20.55 11.52 1.46
C MET A 115 -20.02 12.19 0.18
N ASN A 116 -19.18 13.22 0.30
CA ASN A 116 -18.77 14.05 -0.84
C ASN A 116 -17.66 13.45 -1.69
N HIS A 117 -17.09 12.30 -1.28
CA HIS A 117 -15.98 11.66 -1.97
C HIS A 117 -16.22 10.14 -2.09
N PRO A 118 -16.12 9.56 -3.29
CA PRO A 118 -16.30 8.13 -3.51
C PRO A 118 -15.34 7.24 -2.72
N GLN A 119 -15.85 6.09 -2.27
CA GLN A 119 -15.14 5.11 -1.44
C GLN A 119 -15.59 3.68 -1.75
N PRO A 120 -14.67 2.70 -1.69
CA PRO A 120 -13.21 2.84 -1.51
C PRO A 120 -12.55 3.46 -2.75
N HIS A 121 -11.35 4.02 -2.61
CA HIS A 121 -10.60 4.61 -3.73
C HIS A 121 -9.14 4.19 -3.81
N TRP A 122 -8.53 4.49 -4.95
CA TRP A 122 -7.14 4.21 -5.26
C TRP A 122 -6.38 5.51 -5.53
N HIS A 123 -5.16 5.59 -5.01
CA HIS A 123 -4.18 6.59 -5.39
C HIS A 123 -3.11 5.92 -6.26
N PHE A 124 -2.93 6.44 -7.46
CA PHE A 124 -1.87 6.02 -8.38
C PHE A 124 -0.73 7.01 -8.24
N LEU A 125 0.43 6.53 -7.82
CA LEU A 125 1.57 7.37 -7.60
C LEU A 125 2.51 7.28 -8.80
N ARG A 126 3.14 8.41 -9.09
CA ARG A 126 4.15 8.48 -10.15
C ARG A 126 5.37 7.67 -9.72
N ASN A 127 5.98 6.95 -10.64
CA ASN A 127 7.15 6.13 -10.35
C ASN A 127 8.34 7.02 -9.96
N ARG A 128 8.55 7.21 -8.66
CA ARG A 128 9.59 8.11 -8.13
C ARG A 128 11.00 7.66 -8.47
N ASN A 129 11.26 6.35 -8.57
CA ASN A 129 12.59 5.84 -8.93
C ASN A 129 13.08 6.38 -10.28
N ILE A 130 12.19 6.56 -11.27
CA ILE A 130 12.58 7.16 -12.55
C ILE A 130 12.92 8.64 -12.37
N ASP A 131 12.12 9.37 -11.59
CA ASP A 131 12.35 10.79 -11.34
C ASP A 131 13.62 11.01 -10.49
N ASP A 132 13.92 10.14 -9.53
CA ASP A 132 15.14 10.13 -8.70
C ASP A 132 16.36 9.77 -9.54
N THR A 133 16.30 8.71 -10.37
CA THR A 133 17.37 8.35 -11.32
C THR A 133 17.71 9.48 -12.29
N VAL A 134 16.68 10.19 -12.77
CA VAL A 134 16.87 11.37 -13.61
C VAL A 134 17.52 12.50 -12.81
N SER A 135 17.13 12.70 -11.55
CA SER A 135 17.66 13.76 -10.68
C SER A 135 19.12 13.52 -10.28
N ASP A 136 19.44 12.31 -9.81
CA ASP A 136 20.80 11.88 -9.46
C ASP A 136 21.75 12.00 -10.66
N PHE A 137 21.26 11.68 -11.85
CA PHE A 137 22.04 11.86 -13.08
C PHE A 137 22.21 13.32 -13.46
N VAL A 138 21.20 14.18 -13.32
CA VAL A 138 21.33 15.62 -13.57
C VAL A 138 22.35 16.25 -12.61
N GLU A 139 22.40 15.77 -11.38
CA GLU A 139 23.44 16.15 -10.40
C GLU A 139 24.83 15.66 -10.84
N PHE A 140 24.92 14.44 -11.38
CA PHE A 140 26.18 13.81 -11.82
C PHE A 140 26.71 14.34 -13.17
N VAL A 141 25.84 14.66 -14.14
CA VAL A 141 26.19 14.92 -15.56
C VAL A 141 26.20 16.40 -15.89
N SER A 142 26.91 17.13 -15.05
CA SER A 142 27.51 18.39 -15.46
C SER A 142 28.62 18.23 -16.52
N SER A 143 28.92 17.03 -17.05
CA SER A 143 29.53 16.82 -18.39
C SER A 143 29.69 15.32 -18.77
N GLU A 144 29.31 14.96 -20.01
CA GLU A 144 29.84 13.81 -20.80
C GLU A 144 29.39 12.33 -20.58
N PHE A 145 28.12 11.94 -20.35
CA PHE A 145 27.75 10.48 -20.36
C PHE A 145 26.36 10.10 -20.89
N GLY A 146 25.95 10.62 -22.05
CA GLY A 146 24.61 10.43 -22.62
C GLY A 146 24.14 8.97 -22.81
N ASP A 147 24.98 8.08 -23.33
CA ASP A 147 24.58 6.69 -23.63
C ASP A 147 24.42 5.82 -22.37
N SER A 148 25.27 6.07 -21.35
CA SER A 148 25.21 5.39 -20.05
C SER A 148 23.89 5.65 -19.32
N PHE A 149 23.34 6.86 -19.49
CA PHE A 149 22.07 7.28 -18.87
C PHE A 149 20.86 6.54 -19.43
N THR A 150 20.80 6.39 -20.76
CA THR A 150 19.70 5.70 -21.42
C THR A 150 19.65 4.24 -21.01
N ASP A 151 20.80 3.61 -20.82
CA ASP A 151 20.89 2.22 -20.34
C ASP A 151 20.47 2.11 -18.86
N MET A 152 20.89 3.06 -18.02
CA MET A 152 20.49 3.12 -16.60
C MET A 152 18.98 3.31 -16.44
N ILE A 153 18.37 4.25 -17.17
CA ILE A 153 16.91 4.42 -17.18
C ILE A 153 16.20 3.17 -17.72
N ALA A 154 16.74 2.55 -18.76
CA ALA A 154 16.15 1.35 -19.34
C ALA A 154 16.23 0.15 -18.37
N GLU A 155 17.29 0.04 -17.58
CA GLU A 155 17.40 -0.95 -16.52
C GLU A 155 16.39 -0.70 -15.39
N GLU A 156 16.30 0.52 -14.89
CA GLU A 156 15.31 0.89 -13.85
C GLU A 156 13.87 0.70 -14.30
N LYS A 157 13.56 0.99 -15.57
CA LYS A 157 12.24 0.69 -16.16
C LYS A 157 11.95 -0.81 -16.28
N ARG A 158 12.98 -1.66 -16.44
CA ARG A 158 12.81 -3.12 -16.47
C ARG A 158 12.63 -3.70 -15.06
N ARG A 159 13.31 -3.12 -14.06
CA ARG A 159 13.22 -3.50 -12.64
C ARG A 159 11.95 -3.01 -11.96
N SER A 160 11.29 -1.97 -12.47
CA SER A 160 10.01 -1.51 -11.93
C SER A 160 8.82 -2.28 -12.49
N VAL A 161 7.81 -2.48 -11.64
CA VAL A 161 6.54 -3.06 -12.09
C VAL A 161 5.79 -2.09 -13.00
N ASP A 162 5.30 -2.59 -14.13
CA ASP A 162 4.51 -1.80 -15.06
C ASP A 162 3.04 -1.79 -14.64
N LEU A 163 2.66 -0.80 -13.85
CA LEU A 163 1.29 -0.63 -13.35
C LEU A 163 0.25 -0.38 -14.45
N SER A 164 0.66 -0.04 -15.68
CA SER A 164 -0.29 0.05 -16.81
C SER A 164 -0.92 -1.30 -17.17
N LYS A 165 -0.30 -2.40 -16.71
CA LYS A 165 -0.80 -3.77 -16.86
C LYS A 165 -1.54 -4.29 -15.63
N PHE A 166 -1.63 -3.48 -14.58
CA PHE A 166 -2.33 -3.83 -13.35
C PHE A 166 -3.81 -3.52 -13.50
N HIS A 167 -4.67 -4.51 -13.27
CA HIS A 167 -6.10 -4.27 -13.16
C HIS A 167 -6.40 -3.87 -11.72
N PHE A 168 -7.21 -2.84 -11.50
CA PHE A 168 -7.60 -2.41 -10.17
C PHE A 168 -9.07 -2.74 -9.92
N ALA A 169 -9.32 -3.68 -9.02
CA ALA A 169 -10.67 -3.98 -8.57
C ALA A 169 -11.19 -2.80 -7.73
N MET A 170 -12.32 -2.25 -8.15
CA MET A 170 -13.08 -1.30 -7.36
C MET A 170 -14.30 -2.02 -6.80
N ASN A 171 -14.57 -1.82 -5.51
CA ASN A 171 -15.72 -2.42 -4.85
C ASN A 171 -16.49 -1.34 -4.10
N ALA A 172 -17.10 -0.44 -4.87
CA ALA A 172 -18.16 0.43 -4.37
C ALA A 172 -19.38 -0.42 -3.98
N ASP A 173 -20.27 0.12 -3.15
CA ASP A 173 -21.42 -0.64 -2.65
C ASP A 173 -22.58 -0.77 -3.65
N TRP A 174 -22.32 -0.56 -4.96
CA TRP A 174 -23.32 -0.52 -6.03
C TRP A 174 -24.14 -1.82 -6.19
N ASN A 175 -23.59 -2.95 -5.76
CA ASN A 175 -24.30 -4.22 -5.81
C ASN A 175 -25.39 -4.32 -4.73
N ASN A 176 -25.30 -3.53 -3.66
CA ASN A 176 -26.27 -3.55 -2.55
C ASN A 176 -27.06 -2.24 -2.44
N THR A 177 -26.48 -1.12 -2.87
CA THR A 177 -27.07 0.22 -2.78
C THR A 177 -26.80 1.02 -4.06
N ASP A 178 -27.46 2.15 -4.24
CA ASP A 178 -27.18 3.11 -5.31
C ASP A 178 -26.05 4.11 -4.93
N ARG A 179 -25.33 3.85 -3.84
CA ARG A 179 -24.36 4.79 -3.26
C ARG A 179 -22.94 4.48 -3.71
N HIS A 180 -22.15 5.54 -3.89
CA HIS A 180 -20.71 5.50 -4.18
C HIS A 180 -19.84 5.38 -2.93
N ILE A 181 -20.45 5.14 -1.76
CA ILE A 181 -19.76 4.95 -0.48
C ILE A 181 -20.28 3.69 0.18
N HIS A 182 -19.34 2.80 0.52
CA HIS A 182 -19.58 1.63 1.33
C HIS A 182 -19.34 1.97 2.79
N LEU A 183 -20.34 1.84 3.66
CA LEU A 183 -20.16 2.10 5.10
C LEU A 183 -19.38 0.97 5.78
N ILE A 184 -18.53 1.31 6.74
CA ILE A 184 -17.85 0.35 7.61
C ILE A 184 -18.62 0.24 8.93
N ASP A 185 -19.74 -0.48 8.93
CA ASP A 185 -20.59 -0.68 10.11
C ASP A 185 -20.43 -2.06 10.77
N ASN A 186 -19.62 -2.93 10.16
CA ASN A 186 -19.43 -4.32 10.55
C ASN A 186 -17.97 -4.76 10.43
N GLU A 187 -17.38 -5.23 11.54
CA GLU A 187 -15.99 -5.67 11.58
C GLU A 187 -15.73 -6.83 10.61
N LYS A 188 -16.70 -7.73 10.40
CA LYS A 188 -16.57 -8.85 9.45
C LYS A 188 -16.52 -8.37 8.00
N THR A 189 -17.30 -7.33 7.66
CA THR A 189 -17.28 -6.74 6.31
C THR A 189 -15.92 -6.12 6.04
N LEU A 190 -15.40 -5.35 6.99
CA LEU A 190 -14.05 -4.78 6.93
C LEU A 190 -12.98 -5.87 6.75
N GLY A 191 -13.04 -6.94 7.54
CA GLY A 191 -12.11 -8.07 7.43
C GLY A 191 -12.15 -8.78 6.08
N ARG A 192 -13.35 -8.97 5.52
CA ARG A 192 -13.53 -9.59 4.20
C ARG A 192 -12.99 -8.70 3.09
N TRP A 193 -13.31 -7.41 3.12
CA TRP A 193 -12.80 -6.46 2.14
C TRP A 193 -11.28 -6.41 2.19
N PHE A 194 -10.69 -6.28 3.38
CA PHE A 194 -9.25 -6.19 3.55
C PHE A 194 -8.52 -7.48 3.15
N GLY A 195 -9.00 -8.65 3.61
CA GLY A 195 -8.41 -9.93 3.21
C GLY A 195 -8.57 -10.22 1.72
N GLY A 196 -9.72 -9.86 1.14
CA GLY A 196 -9.97 -9.96 -0.30
C GLY A 196 -9.08 -9.04 -1.11
N LEU A 197 -8.88 -7.79 -0.66
CA LEU A 197 -7.95 -6.84 -1.27
C LEU A 197 -6.53 -7.37 -1.27
N LEU A 198 -6.03 -7.90 -0.15
CA LEU A 198 -4.67 -8.46 -0.09
C LEU A 198 -4.50 -9.70 -0.99
N ALA A 199 -5.50 -10.58 -1.05
CA ALA A 199 -5.50 -11.72 -1.96
C ALA A 199 -5.46 -11.27 -3.42
N TYR A 200 -6.29 -10.30 -3.76
CA TYR A 200 -6.37 -9.72 -5.08
C TYR A 200 -5.04 -9.08 -5.50
N LEU A 201 -4.52 -8.17 -4.68
CA LEU A 201 -3.25 -7.48 -4.92
C LEU A 201 -2.11 -8.47 -5.13
N ARG A 202 -1.98 -9.47 -4.25
CA ARG A 202 -0.93 -10.50 -4.39
C ARG A 202 -1.07 -11.29 -5.68
N THR A 203 -2.29 -11.59 -6.10
CA THR A 203 -2.56 -12.38 -7.31
C THR A 203 -2.22 -11.60 -8.57
N GLU A 204 -2.67 -10.34 -8.66
CA GLU A 204 -2.38 -9.46 -9.80
C GLU A 204 -0.88 -9.17 -9.90
N LEU A 205 -0.21 -8.86 -8.79
CA LEU A 205 1.25 -8.62 -8.78
C LEU A 205 2.02 -9.86 -9.25
N LYS A 206 1.72 -11.05 -8.72
CA LYS A 206 2.34 -12.30 -9.17
C LYS A 206 2.09 -12.59 -10.66
N PHE A 207 0.90 -12.27 -11.17
CA PHE A 207 0.59 -12.41 -12.57
C PHE A 207 1.47 -11.50 -13.44
N ILE A 208 1.67 -10.26 -13.02
CA ILE A 208 2.57 -9.31 -13.71
C ILE A 208 4.03 -9.79 -13.62
N ASP A 209 4.49 -10.23 -12.45
CA ASP A 209 5.86 -10.73 -12.26
C ASP A 209 6.19 -11.91 -13.17
N SER A 210 5.25 -12.85 -13.34
CA SER A 210 5.42 -14.00 -14.24
C SER A 210 5.65 -13.58 -15.70
N ARG A 211 5.25 -12.36 -16.08
CA ARG A 211 5.47 -11.76 -17.42
C ARG A 211 6.72 -10.89 -17.47
N ARG A 212 7.26 -10.51 -16.31
CA ARG A 212 8.53 -9.79 -16.15
C ARG A 212 9.73 -10.75 -16.12
N GLY A 213 9.48 -12.04 -15.87
CA GLY A 213 10.53 -13.07 -15.78
C GLY A 213 11.07 -13.25 -14.36
N MET A 214 10.26 -12.94 -13.35
CA MET A 214 10.54 -13.20 -11.93
C MET A 214 9.75 -14.41 -11.43
#